data_AF-A0A250KNH5-F1
#
_entry.id   AF-A0A250KNH5-F1
#
_cell.length_a   1.000
_cell.length_b   1.000
_cell.length_c   1.000
_cell.angle_alpha   90.00
_cell.angle_beta   90.00
_cell.angle_gamma   90.00
#
_symmetry.space_group_name_H-M   'P 1'
#
loop_
_entity.id
_entity.type
_entity.pdbx_description
1 polymer ?
#
loop_
_entity_poly.entity_id
_entity_poly.type
_entity_poly.pdbx_seq_one_letter_code
_entity_poly.pdbx_strand_id
1 'polypeptide(L)'
;MAFAAAEARQFQGPESWAAMGAFWSGGSMAPPEAPVVLPADNLTGKAVAGAVMLAAVQSEPENAPEKYRQFLMQGIDIACRGNGRLAPKPAVPKP
;
A
#
# COMPACT_ATOMS: atom_id res chain seq x y z
N MET A 1 -16.45 -5.46 -2.50
CA MET A 1 -15.37 -5.52 -3.53
C MET A 1 -14.35 -4.41 -3.25
N ALA A 2 -13.07 -4.59 -3.61
CA ALA A 2 -11.98 -3.71 -3.16
C ALA A 2 -12.19 -2.21 -3.47
N PHE A 3 -12.72 -1.87 -4.65
CA PHE A 3 -13.09 -0.48 -4.98
C PHE A 3 -14.06 0.14 -3.95
N ALA A 4 -15.11 -0.59 -3.57
CA ALA A 4 -16.08 -0.13 -2.58
C ALA A 4 -15.45 0.11 -1.20
N ALA A 5 -14.37 -0.62 -0.85
CA ALA A 5 -13.65 -0.38 0.40
C ALA A 5 -12.85 0.94 0.37
N ALA A 6 -12.25 1.28 -0.78
CA ALA A 6 -11.62 2.58 -0.98
C ALA A 6 -12.65 3.72 -1.01
N GLU A 7 -13.78 3.52 -1.71
CA GLU A 7 -14.86 4.49 -1.83
C GLU A 7 -15.53 4.79 -0.48
N ALA A 8 -15.76 3.78 0.36
CA ALA A 8 -16.30 3.95 1.71
C ALA A 8 -15.43 4.85 2.61
N ARG A 9 -14.15 5.01 2.26
CA ARG A 9 -13.20 5.91 2.94
C ARG A 9 -12.83 7.12 2.10
N GLN A 10 -13.59 7.39 1.04
CA GLN A 10 -13.42 8.54 0.15
C GLN A 10 -12.01 8.63 -0.44
N PHE A 11 -11.37 7.47 -0.68
CA PHE A 11 -10.00 7.37 -1.17
C PHE A 11 -8.95 8.04 -0.25
N GLN A 12 -9.26 8.17 1.04
CA GLN A 12 -8.38 8.77 2.03
C GLN A 12 -7.59 7.70 2.79
N GLY A 13 -6.31 7.97 3.02
CA GLY A 13 -5.45 7.15 3.87
C GLY A 13 -4.85 5.90 3.20
N PRO A 14 -3.95 5.22 3.91
CA PRO A 14 -3.19 4.08 3.39
C PRO A 14 -4.07 2.90 2.96
N GLU A 15 -5.12 2.61 3.72
CA GLU A 15 -6.03 1.50 3.47
C GLU A 15 -6.81 1.66 2.15
N SER A 16 -7.16 2.89 1.80
CA SER A 16 -7.83 3.19 0.53
C SER A 16 -6.95 2.88 -0.65
N TRP A 17 -5.68 3.28 -0.60
CA TRP A 17 -4.72 3.04 -1.68
C TRP A 17 -4.29 1.58 -1.76
N ALA A 18 -4.27 0.84 -0.64
CA ALA A 18 -4.10 -0.62 -0.67
C ALA A 18 -5.28 -1.30 -1.38
N ALA A 19 -6.51 -0.86 -1.09
CA ALA A 19 -7.70 -1.37 -1.76
C ALA A 19 -7.73 -1.02 -3.26
N MET A 20 -7.28 0.18 -3.65
CA MET A 20 -7.11 0.55 -5.07
C MET A 20 -6.02 -0.28 -5.76
N GLY A 21 -4.92 -0.58 -5.07
CA GLY A 21 -3.91 -1.51 -5.57
C GLY A 21 -4.48 -2.89 -5.88
N ALA A 22 -5.30 -3.44 -4.97
CA ALA A 22 -5.99 -4.70 -5.22
C ALA A 22 -6.99 -4.59 -6.38
N PHE A 23 -7.78 -3.50 -6.45
CA PHE A 23 -8.73 -3.27 -7.54
C PHE A 23 -8.04 -3.16 -8.92
N TRP A 24 -6.90 -2.49 -9.00
CA TRP A 24 -6.15 -2.32 -10.25
C TRP A 24 -5.20 -3.48 -10.59
N SER A 25 -5.03 -4.46 -9.69
CA SER A 25 -4.17 -5.63 -9.95
C SER A 25 -4.69 -6.56 -11.06
N GLY A 26 -5.94 -6.40 -11.50
CA GLY A 26 -6.51 -7.13 -12.61
C GLY A 26 -7.98 -6.78 -12.86
N GLY A 27 -8.52 -7.26 -13.98
CA GLY A 27 -9.91 -6.99 -14.39
C GLY A 27 -10.11 -5.60 -15.02
N SER A 28 -11.38 -5.22 -15.17
CA SER A 28 -11.79 -3.93 -15.74
C SER A 28 -11.93 -2.88 -14.64
N MET A 29 -11.46 -1.65 -14.91
CA MET A 29 -11.76 -0.47 -14.10
C MET A 29 -13.19 0.05 -14.32
N ALA A 30 -13.80 -0.30 -15.45
CA ALA A 30 -15.16 0.10 -15.78
C ALA A 30 -16.19 -0.83 -15.10
N PRO A 31 -17.43 -0.36 -14.90
CA PRO A 31 -18.54 -1.20 -14.44
C PRO A 31 -18.75 -2.43 -15.36
N PRO A 32 -19.33 -3.53 -14.84
CA PRO A 32 -19.52 -4.78 -15.59
C PRO A 32 -20.29 -4.63 -16.92
N GLU A 33 -21.22 -3.67 -17.00
CA GLU A 33 -22.03 -3.36 -18.18
C GLU A 33 -21.31 -2.53 -19.25
N ALA A 34 -20.15 -1.96 -18.91
CA ALA A 34 -19.36 -1.16 -19.82
C ALA A 34 -18.24 -2.00 -20.48
N PRO A 35 -17.70 -1.54 -21.64
CA PRO A 35 -16.53 -2.15 -22.24
C PRO A 35 -15.36 -2.25 -21.24
N VAL A 36 -14.54 -3.29 -21.39
CA VAL A 36 -13.37 -3.51 -20.54
C VAL A 36 -12.39 -2.34 -20.66
N VAL A 37 -12.02 -1.77 -19.52
CA VAL A 37 -10.97 -0.75 -19.43
C VAL A 37 -9.87 -1.27 -18.51
N LEU A 38 -8.73 -1.65 -19.08
CA LEU A 38 -7.62 -2.16 -18.30
C LEU A 38 -6.88 -1.03 -17.56
N PRO A 39 -6.44 -1.27 -16.31
CA PRO A 39 -5.51 -0.38 -15.63
C PRO A 39 -4.21 -0.23 -16.43
N ALA A 40 -3.62 0.96 -16.44
CA ALA A 40 -2.27 1.11 -16.96
C ALA A 40 -1.28 0.30 -16.10
N ASP A 41 -0.26 -0.27 -16.74
CA ASP A 41 0.69 -1.24 -16.14
C ASP A 41 1.29 -0.79 -14.80
N ASN A 42 1.47 0.52 -14.61
CA ASN A 42 2.09 1.08 -13.39
C ASN A 42 1.10 1.50 -12.29
N LEU A 43 -0.22 1.40 -12.49
CA LEU A 43 -1.21 1.88 -11.51
C LEU A 43 -1.19 1.08 -10.23
N THR A 44 -1.15 -0.25 -10.32
CA THR A 44 -1.07 -1.14 -9.16
C THR A 44 0.15 -0.83 -8.31
N GLY A 45 1.33 -0.74 -8.94
CA GLY A 45 2.57 -0.42 -8.26
C GLY A 45 2.53 0.95 -7.58
N LYS A 46 1.98 1.97 -8.25
CA LYS A 46 1.83 3.32 -7.69
C LYS A 46 0.87 3.35 -6.49
N ALA A 47 -0.26 2.65 -6.58
CA ALA A 47 -1.24 2.60 -5.48
C ALA A 47 -0.64 1.92 -4.25
N VAL A 48 0.04 0.78 -4.44
CA VAL A 48 0.71 0.07 -3.34
C VAL A 48 1.83 0.92 -2.73
N ALA A 49 2.66 1.58 -3.55
CA ALA A 49 3.71 2.47 -3.05
C ALA A 49 3.12 3.64 -2.24
N GLY A 50 2.06 4.28 -2.75
CA GLY A 50 1.35 5.35 -2.06
C GLY A 50 0.74 4.89 -0.72
N ALA A 51 0.16 3.69 -0.68
CA ALA A 51 -0.36 3.10 0.55
C ALA A 51 0.73 2.94 1.62
N VAL A 52 1.90 2.40 1.24
CA VAL A 52 3.02 2.19 2.16
C VAL A 52 3.61 3.53 2.65
N MET A 53 3.75 4.51 1.76
CA MET A 53 4.20 5.85 2.13
C MET A 53 3.23 6.54 3.09
N LEU A 54 1.93 6.49 2.81
CA LEU A 54 0.89 7.05 3.68
C LEU A 54 0.87 6.37 5.05
N ALA A 55 1.05 5.05 5.10
CA ALA A 55 1.14 4.32 6.36
C ALA A 55 2.35 4.76 7.20
N ALA A 56 3.48 5.03 6.55
CA ALA A 56 4.71 5.44 7.23
C ALA A 56 4.60 6.83 7.86
N VAL A 57 3.83 7.75 7.26
CA VAL A 57 3.64 9.11 7.78
C VAL A 57 2.42 9.26 8.71
N GLN A 58 1.49 8.30 8.68
CA GLN A 58 0.24 8.38 9.46
C GLN A 58 0.47 8.46 10.97
N SER A 59 1.56 7.88 11.47
CA SER A 59 1.94 7.91 12.89
C SER A 59 3.42 8.20 13.03
N GLU A 60 3.80 9.07 13.98
CA GLU A 60 5.20 9.51 14.19
C GLU A 60 5.91 9.87 12.88
N PRO A 61 5.46 10.92 12.16
CA PRO A 61 6.00 11.29 10.86
C PRO A 61 7.51 11.56 10.88
N GLU A 62 8.07 11.94 12.03
CA GLU A 62 9.52 12.07 12.24
C GLU A 62 10.29 10.75 12.06
N ASN A 63 9.61 9.61 12.22
CA ASN A 63 10.14 8.26 12.04
C ASN A 63 9.77 7.68 10.66
N ALA A 64 9.08 8.44 9.80
CA ALA A 64 8.57 7.95 8.51
C ALA A 64 9.64 7.32 7.59
N PRO A 65 10.88 7.85 7.47
CA PRO A 65 11.92 7.20 6.66
C PRO A 65 12.26 5.79 7.14
N GLU A 66 12.35 5.59 8.46
CA GLU A 66 12.67 4.28 9.06
C GLU A 66 11.48 3.33 9.00
N LYS A 67 10.25 3.83 9.23
CA LYS A 67 9.01 3.07 9.06
C LYS A 67 8.84 2.60 7.61
N TYR A 68 9.08 3.48 6.63
CA TYR A 68 9.03 3.13 5.20
C TYR A 68 10.03 2.02 4.85
N ARG A 69 11.28 2.15 5.31
CA ARG A 69 12.32 1.12 5.15
C ARG A 69 11.89 -0.21 5.78
N GLN A 70 11.33 -0.17 7.00
CA GLN A 70 10.83 -1.35 7.69
C GLN A 70 9.70 -2.02 6.90
N PHE A 71 8.70 -1.27 6.43
CA PHE A 71 7.57 -1.82 5.68
C PHE A 71 8.01 -2.48 4.36
N LEU A 72 8.97 -1.88 3.64
CA LEU A 72 9.55 -2.50 2.45
C LEU A 72 10.26 -3.81 2.79
N MET A 73 11.04 -3.84 3.87
CA MET A 73 11.71 -5.06 4.31
C MET A 73 10.71 -6.15 4.71
N GLN A 74 9.62 -5.80 5.39
CA GLN A 74 8.55 -6.74 5.73
C GLN A 74 7.87 -7.30 4.47
N GLY A 75 7.62 -6.45 3.47
CA GLY A 75 7.05 -6.87 2.19
C GLY A 75 7.97 -7.83 1.43
N ILE A 76 9.28 -7.56 1.41
CA ILE A 76 10.29 -8.45 0.81
C ILE A 76 10.32 -9.80 1.55
N ASP A 77 10.33 -9.78 2.89
CA ASP A 77 10.30 -10.99 3.70
C ASP A 77 9.08 -11.87 3.35
N ILE A 78 7.89 -11.27 3.27
CA ILE A 78 6.65 -11.97 2.85
C ILE A 78 6.79 -12.56 1.44
N ALA A 79 7.32 -11.79 0.48
CA ALA A 79 7.52 -12.24 -0.89
C ALA A 79 8.51 -13.43 -0.98
N CYS A 80 9.46 -13.49 -0.05
CA CYS A 80 10.41 -14.59 0.11
C CYS A 80 9.91 -15.73 1.01
N ARG A 81 8.60 -15.84 1.27
CA ARG A 81 7.94 -16.85 2.13
C ARG A 81 8.19 -16.69 3.63
N GLY A 82 8.68 -15.54 4.08
CA GLY A 82 8.69 -15.15 5.48
C GLY A 82 7.31 -14.74 5.99
N ASN A 83 7.26 -14.23 7.22
CA ASN A 83 6.00 -13.86 7.90
C ASN A 83 5.84 -12.34 8.13
N GLY A 84 6.79 -11.54 7.67
CA GLY A 84 6.81 -10.08 7.79
C GLY A 84 7.10 -9.58 9.21
N ARG A 85 7.36 -10.45 10.19
CA ARG A 85 7.63 -10.08 11.59
C ARG A 85 9.12 -9.90 11.80
N LEU A 86 9.67 -8.86 11.18
CA LEU A 86 11.05 -8.44 11.41
C LEU A 86 11.15 -7.77 12.78
N ALA A 87 12.17 -8.14 13.56
CA ALA A 87 12.46 -7.47 14.82
C ALA A 87 12.63 -5.95 14.58
N PRO A 88 12.04 -5.09 15.42
CA PRO A 88 12.25 -3.65 15.32
C PRO A 88 13.75 -3.36 15.36
N LYS A 89 14.25 -2.54 14.43
CA LYS A 89 15.62 -2.05 14.54
C LYS A 89 15.71 -1.23 15.84
N PRO A 90 16.75 -1.43 16.68
CA PRO A 90 16.93 -0.61 17.87
C PRO A 90 16.90 0.86 17.49
N ALA A 91 16.15 1.67 18.25
CA ALA A 91 16.07 3.10 18.01
C ALA A 91 17.48 3.68 18.03
N VAL A 92 17.86 4.38 16.96
CA VAL A 92 19.08 5.18 16.97
C VAL A 92 18.83 6.36 17.90
N PRO A 93 19.64 6.58 18.96
CA PRO A 93 19.48 7.73 19.83
C PRO A 93 19.52 9.02 19.00
N LYS A 94 18.54 9.90 19.19
CA LYS A 94 18.58 11.26 18.62
C LYS A 94 19.72 12.03 19.32
N PRO A 95 20.55 12.79 18.59
CA PRO A 95 21.62 13.60 19.16
C PRO A 95 21.10 14.71 20.08
#